data_AF-A0A098ECU1-F1
#
_entry.id   AF-A0A098ECU1-F1
#
_cell.length_a   1.000
_cell.length_b   1.000
_cell.length_c   1.000
_cell.angle_alpha   90.00
_cell.angle_beta   90.00
_cell.angle_gamma   90.00
#
_symmetry.space_group_name_H-M   'P 1'
#
loop_
_entity.id
_entity.type
_entity.pdbx_description
1 polymer ?
#
loop_
_entity_poly.entity_id
_entity_poly.type
_entity_poly.pdbx_seq_one_letter_code
_entity_poly.pdbx_strand_id
1 'polypeptide(L)' 'MLALTNIDRLFDCAGVRKFNDLPEDAKKFIKVIENEVGVKVKLISTGREYSDTIDLR' A
#
# COMPACT_ATOMS: atom_id res chain seq x y z
N MET A 1 -10.36 6.12 -8.25
CA MET A 1 -9.52 6.29 -7.04
C MET A 1 -9.46 4.92 -6.37
N LEU A 2 -8.27 4.31 -6.28
CA LEU A 2 -8.11 3.00 -5.65
C LEU A 2 -7.46 3.17 -4.27
N ALA A 3 -8.03 2.48 -3.28
CA ALA A 3 -7.51 2.42 -1.93
C ALA A 3 -7.18 0.95 -1.61
N LEU A 4 -5.96 0.69 -1.17
CA LEU A 4 -5.51 -0.62 -0.70
C LEU A 4 -5.35 -0.57 0.81
N THR A 5 -6.20 -1.29 1.54
CA THR A 5 -6.13 -1.41 2.99
C THR A 5 -5.62 -2.78 3.41
N ASN A 6 -5.10 -2.89 4.63
CA ASN A 6 -4.65 -4.15 5.23
C ASN A 6 -3.46 -4.83 4.53
N ILE A 7 -2.55 -4.06 3.91
CA ILE A 7 -1.32 -4.61 3.31
C ILE A 7 -0.41 -5.28 4.35
N ASP A 8 -0.48 -4.84 5.61
CA ASP A 8 0.11 -5.47 6.81
C ASP A 8 -0.15 -6.98 6.93
N ARG A 9 -1.32 -7.44 6.48
CA ARG A 9 -1.71 -8.84 6.62
C ARG A 9 -1.02 -9.73 5.57
N LEU A 10 -0.59 -9.13 4.47
CA LEU A 10 0.05 -9.82 3.36
C LEU A 10 1.58 -9.70 3.42
N PHE A 11 2.08 -8.61 4.00
CA PHE A 11 3.50 -8.30 4.10
C PHE A 11 3.80 -7.75 5.49
N ASP A 12 4.95 -8.12 6.06
CA ASP A 12 5.43 -7.64 7.37
C ASP A 12 5.85 -6.15 7.27
N CYS A 13 4.85 -5.29 7.15
CA CYS A 13 4.98 -3.85 6.85
C CYS A 13 4.12 -3.01 7.79
N ALA A 14 3.76 -3.58 8.94
CA ALA A 14 3.03 -2.93 10.00
C ALA A 14 3.71 -1.59 10.31
N GLY A 15 3.01 -0.48 10.10
CA GLY A 15 3.56 0.84 10.46
C GLY A 15 4.28 1.60 9.34
N VAL A 16 4.32 1.07 8.11
CA VAL A 16 5.04 1.72 7.02
C VAL A 16 4.27 2.92 6.47
N ARG A 17 4.80 4.13 6.67
CA ARG A 17 4.11 5.39 6.27
C ARG A 17 4.59 5.98 4.95
N LYS A 18 5.57 5.35 4.30
CA LYS A 18 6.16 5.84 3.05
C LYS A 18 6.23 4.73 2.04
N PHE A 19 5.82 5.01 0.81
CA PHE A 19 5.91 4.05 -0.30
C PHE A 19 7.31 3.46 -0.47
N ASN A 20 8.34 4.28 -0.21
CA ASN A 20 9.73 3.87 -0.36
C ASN A 20 10.19 2.86 0.71
N ASP A 21 9.57 2.91 1.89
CA ASP A 21 9.89 2.02 3.02
C ASP A 21 9.13 0.70 2.93
N LEU A 22 8.18 0.56 1.98
CA LEU A 22 7.56 -0.74 1.73
C LEU A 22 8.61 -1.72 1.19
N PRO A 23 8.56 -2.99 1.63
CA PRO A 23 9.39 -4.03 1.07
C PRO A 23 9.04 -4.27 -0.39
N GLU A 24 9.98 -4.89 -1.08
CA GLU A 24 9.92 -5.15 -2.52
C GLU A 24 8.68 -5.95 -2.90
N ASP A 25 8.25 -6.90 -2.07
CA ASP A 25 7.04 -7.70 -2.29
C ASP A 25 5.76 -6.86 -2.31
N ALA A 26 5.63 -5.91 -1.37
CA ALA A 26 4.47 -5.04 -1.33
C ALA A 26 4.45 -4.04 -2.51
N LYS A 27 5.62 -3.53 -2.92
CA LYS A 27 5.75 -2.72 -4.14
C LYS A 27 5.35 -3.51 -5.39
N LYS A 28 5.77 -4.77 -5.50
CA LYS A 28 5.34 -5.69 -6.57
C LYS A 28 3.83 -5.87 -6.56
N PHE A 29 3.25 -6.11 -5.39
CA PHE A 29 1.81 -6.33 -5.25
C PHE A 29 0.98 -5.13 -5.71
N ILE A 30 1.38 -3.93 -5.29
CA ILE A 30 0.75 -2.68 -5.73
C ILE A 30 0.84 -2.53 -7.24
N LYS A 31 2.02 -2.80 -7.82
CA LYS A 31 2.24 -2.72 -9.27
C LYS A 31 1.40 -3.73 -10.06
N VAL A 32 1.20 -4.94 -9.53
CA VAL A 32 0.33 -5.96 -10.14
C VAL A 32 -1.11 -5.48 -10.12
N ILE A 33 -1.60 -4.96 -8.98
CA ILE A 33 -2.97 -4.44 -8.87
C ILE A 33 -3.17 -3.22 -9.76
N GLU A 34 -2.23 -2.29 -9.81
CA GLU A 34 -2.28 -1.14 -10.72
C GLU A 34 -2.35 -1.58 -12.19
N ASN A 35 -1.63 -2.63 -12.56
CA ASN A 35 -1.63 -3.18 -13.92
C ASN A 35 -2.92 -3.94 -14.24
N GLU A 36 -3.46 -4.70 -13.28
CA GLU A 36 -4.68 -5.50 -13.46
C GLU A 36 -5.94 -4.63 -13.50
N VAL A 37 -6.02 -3.64 -12.60
CA VAL A 37 -7.15 -2.70 -12.53
C VAL A 37 -6.98 -1.54 -13.52
N GLY A 38 -5.75 -1.23 -13.95
CA GLY A 38 -5.44 -0.10 -14.82
C GLY A 38 -5.57 1.27 -14.13
N VAL A 39 -5.68 1.29 -12.79
CA VAL A 39 -5.87 2.51 -11.99
C VAL A 39 -4.76 2.62 -10.96
N LYS A 40 -4.15 3.80 -10.88
CA LYS A 40 -3.12 4.06 -9.87
C LYS A 40 -3.66 4.04 -8.45
N VAL A 41 -2.93 3.42 -7.54
CA VAL A 41 -3.30 3.37 -6.12
C VAL A 41 -2.97 4.72 -5.48
N LYS A 42 -3.98 5.36 -4.89
CA LYS A 42 -3.82 6.67 -4.23
C LYS A 42 -3.78 6.58 -2.72
N LEU A 43 -4.45 5.60 -2.13
CA LEU A 43 -4.51 5.43 -0.68
C LEU A 43 -3.99 4.04 -0.33
N ILE A 44 -3.03 3.95 0.56
CA ILE A 44 -2.48 2.67 1.03
C ILE A 44 -2.48 2.67 2.55
N SER A 45 -3.24 1.79 3.18
CA SER A 45 -3.19 1.58 4.62
C SER A 45 -2.38 0.32 4.94
N THR A 46 -1.28 0.53 5.66
CA THR A 46 -0.25 -0.47 6.01
C THR A 46 -0.31 -0.86 7.49
N GLY A 47 -1.35 -0.46 8.22
CA GLY A 47 -1.48 -0.80 9.64
C GLY A 47 -2.86 -0.54 10.21
N ARG A 48 -3.01 -0.87 11.50
CA ARG A 48 -4.22 -0.61 12.29
C ARG A 48 -4.33 0.85 12.73
N GLU A 49 -3.22 1.57 12.78
CA GLU A 49 -3.20 2.96 13.22
C GLU A 49 -3.54 3.90 12.06
N TYR A 50 -4.28 4.98 12.35
CA TYR A 50 -4.57 6.04 11.37
C TYR A 50 -3.30 6.60 10.72
N SER A 51 -2.23 6.68 11.51
CA SER A 51 -0.94 7.17 11.06
C SER A 51 -0.29 6.29 10.00
N ASP A 52 -0.72 5.03 9.86
CA ASP A 52 -0.22 4.05 8.90
C ASP A 52 -1.05 4.07 7.61
N THR A 53 -1.35 5.29 7.18
CA THR A 53 -2.02 5.56 5.91
C THR A 53 -1.11 6.43 5.05
N ILE A 54 -0.76 5.89 3.88
CA ILE A 54 0.02 6.55 2.85
C ILE A 54 -0.96 7.15 1.85
N ASP A 55 -1.03 8.47 1.80
CA ASP A 55 -1.76 9.22 0.78
C ASP A 55 -0.76 9.65 -0.31
N LEU A 56 -0.94 9.09 -1.50
CA LEU A 56 -0.25 9.47 -2.74
C LEU A 56 -1.23 10.32 -3.55
N ARG A 57 -1.30 11.62 -3.22
CA ARG A 57 -2.28 12.55 -3.77
C ARG A 57 -2.08 12.84 -5.25
#